data_AF-A0A915E8T4-F1
#
_entry.id   AF-A0A915E8T4-F1
#
_cell.length_a   1.000
_cell.length_b   1.000
_cell.length_c   1.000
_cell.angle_alpha   90.00
_cell.angle_beta   90.00
_cell.angle_gamma   90.00
#
_symmetry.space_group_name_H-M   'P 1'
#
loop_
_entity.id
_entity.type
_entity.pdbx_description
1 polymer ?
#
loop_
_entity_poly.entity_id
_entity_poly.type
_entity_poly.pdbx_seq_one_letter_code
_entity_poly.pdbx_strand_id
1 'polypeptide(L)'
;MSTVDVPVHEGIVFKEDIIVGLIVILLSFFILILNLLIIRIIYRDKELYNLNSYKFMAGLACSDSIQCVVHVVTGLFTCFQTTWHPLFAKFLGMFPCYIFYAVLTIVLSLNRLIAIASPNTDQWLFSRFAVKMWFLVSFVIAMFFATAVPACEVSRSRRREGERGAADLWLERT
;
A
#
# COMPACT_ATOMS: atom_id res chain seq x y z
N MET A 1 17.29 9.00 43.13
CA MET A 1 17.51 10.31 42.48
C MET A 1 18.09 10.02 41.12
N SER A 2 17.21 9.72 40.15
CA SER A 2 17.60 9.31 38.80
C SER A 2 17.67 10.57 37.94
N THR A 3 18.86 10.89 37.46
CA THR A 3 19.09 11.95 36.48
C THR A 3 18.38 11.56 35.19
N VAL A 4 17.40 12.38 34.84
CA VAL A 4 16.57 12.27 33.64
C VAL A 4 17.43 12.70 32.45
N ASP A 5 18.16 11.75 31.85
CA ASP A 5 18.90 11.90 30.58
C ASP A 5 17.95 11.87 29.35
N VAL A 6 16.80 12.55 29.44
CA VAL A 6 15.74 12.52 28.42
C VAL A 6 15.92 13.52 27.24
N PRO A 7 16.66 14.65 27.30
CA PRO A 7 16.60 15.64 26.21
C PRO A 7 17.44 15.27 24.97
N VAL A 8 18.49 14.45 25.10
CA VAL A 8 19.36 14.10 23.96
C VAL A 8 18.70 13.07 23.05
N HIS A 9 17.94 12.12 23.61
CA HIS A 9 17.31 11.06 22.83
C HIS A 9 16.16 11.61 21.97
N GLU A 10 15.36 12.53 22.51
CA GLU A 10 14.26 13.19 21.78
C GLU A 10 14.78 14.01 20.59
N GLY A 11 15.92 14.71 20.74
CA GLY A 11 16.51 15.52 19.67
C GLY A 11 17.09 14.70 18.51
N ILE A 12 17.56 13.48 18.76
CA ILE A 12 18.06 12.56 17.72
C ILE A 12 16.89 11.97 16.94
N VAL A 13 15.88 11.45 17.65
CA VAL A 13 14.67 10.87 17.04
C VAL A 13 13.95 11.88 16.15
N PHE A 14 13.84 13.14 16.61
CA PHE A 14 13.23 14.21 15.82
C PHE A 14 13.95 14.49 14.50
N LYS A 15 15.29 14.49 14.50
CA LYS A 15 16.08 14.69 13.28
C LYS A 15 15.95 13.52 12.31
N GLU A 16 15.93 12.31 12.83
CA GLU A 16 15.77 11.09 12.03
C GLU A 16 14.41 11.06 11.35
N ASP A 17 13.32 11.37 12.06
CA ASP A 17 11.96 11.41 11.52
C ASP A 17 11.82 12.42 10.37
N ILE A 18 12.40 13.61 10.51
CA ILE A 18 12.38 14.64 9.47
C ILE A 18 13.16 14.19 8.23
N ILE A 19 14.34 13.60 8.42
CA ILE A 19 15.16 13.11 7.30
C ILE A 19 14.43 12.00 6.55
N VAL A 20 13.85 11.04 7.27
CA VAL A 20 13.07 9.94 6.69
C VAL A 20 11.86 10.49 5.94
N GLY A 21 11.09 11.38 6.55
CA GLY A 21 9.93 12.01 5.90
C GLY A 21 10.30 12.75 4.61
N LEU A 22 11.39 13.52 4.63
CA LEU A 22 11.88 14.25 3.45
C LEU A 22 12.30 13.31 2.31
N ILE A 23 13.05 12.25 2.62
CA ILE A 23 13.46 11.24 1.63
C ILE A 23 12.25 10.56 1.00
N VAL A 24 11.27 10.16 1.82
CA VAL A 24 10.03 9.53 1.35
C VAL A 24 9.26 10.46 0.42
N ILE A 25 9.13 11.75 0.76
CA ILE A 25 8.45 12.74 -0.08
C ILE A 25 9.17 12.89 -1.43
N LEU A 26 10.49 13.11 -1.42
CA LEU A 26 11.26 13.32 -2.65
C LEU A 26 11.22 12.10 -3.57
N LEU A 27 11.40 10.91 -3.01
CA LEU A 27 11.34 9.66 -3.76
C LEU A 27 9.95 9.44 -4.35
N SER A 28 8.89 9.68 -3.56
CA SER A 28 7.51 9.52 -4.01
C SER A 28 7.15 10.49 -5.15
N PHE A 29 7.60 11.74 -5.10
CA PHE A 29 7.41 12.69 -6.19
C PHE A 29 8.11 12.24 -7.47
N PHE A 30 9.35 11.77 -7.36
CA PHE A 30 10.11 11.27 -8.52
C PHE A 30 9.42 10.07 -9.17
N ILE A 31 8.99 9.09 -8.37
CA ILE A 31 8.27 7.91 -8.83
C ILE A 31 6.92 8.29 -9.43
N LEU A 32 6.19 9.23 -8.82
CA LEU A 32 4.91 9.71 -9.34
C LEU A 32 5.06 10.31 -10.75
N ILE A 33 6.08 11.14 -10.97
CA ILE A 33 6.35 11.72 -12.30
C ILE A 33 6.63 10.61 -13.32
N LEU A 34 7.46 9.62 -12.96
CA LEU A 34 7.77 8.49 -13.85
C LEU A 34 6.51 7.67 -14.20
N ASN A 35 5.66 7.38 -13.21
CA ASN A 35 4.42 6.63 -13.44
C ASN A 35 3.43 7.41 -14.31
N LEU A 36 3.30 8.73 -14.10
CA LEU A 36 2.48 9.58 -14.96
C LEU A 36 3.01 9.63 -16.40
N LEU A 37 4.34 9.60 -16.61
CA LEU A 37 4.93 9.49 -17.93
C LEU A 37 4.61 8.14 -18.59
N ILE A 38 4.73 7.03 -17.85
CA ILE A 38 4.37 5.68 -18.34
C ILE A 38 2.90 5.65 -18.78
N ILE A 39 2.00 6.12 -17.92
CA ILE A 39 0.57 6.22 -18.23
C ILE A 39 0.38 7.06 -19.49
N ARG A 40 0.99 8.25 -19.55
CA ARG A 40 0.87 9.14 -20.71
C ARG A 40 1.34 8.52 -22.02
N ILE A 41 2.47 7.80 -22.00
CA ILE A 41 3.00 7.10 -23.17
C ILE A 41 2.02 6.02 -23.64
N ILE A 42 1.55 5.19 -22.71
CA ILE A 42 0.62 4.09 -23.01
C ILE A 42 -0.71 4.62 -23.56
N TYR A 43 -1.25 5.72 -23.01
CA TYR A 43 -2.52 6.30 -23.49
C TYR A 43 -2.39 7.02 -24.82
N ARG A 44 -1.22 7.59 -25.13
CA ARG A 44 -0.98 8.29 -26.39
C ARG A 44 -0.85 7.31 -27.55
N ASP A 45 -0.28 6.14 -27.32
CA ASP A 45 -0.08 5.13 -28.35
C ASP A 45 -1.22 4.08 -28.33
N LYS A 46 -2.12 4.18 -29.31
CA LYS A 46 -3.29 3.30 -29.42
C LYS A 46 -2.91 1.85 -29.72
N GLU A 47 -1.76 1.62 -30.36
CA GLU A 47 -1.28 0.28 -30.67
C GLU A 47 -0.82 -0.41 -29.39
N LEU A 48 -0.02 0.29 -28.58
CA LEU A 48 0.39 -0.19 -27.25
C LEU A 48 -0.82 -0.40 -26.34
N TYR A 49 -1.77 0.54 -26.29
CA TYR A 49 -2.95 0.40 -25.44
C TYR A 49 -3.85 -0.78 -25.82
N ASN A 50 -3.79 -1.26 -27.07
CA ASN A 50 -4.62 -2.38 -27.49
C ASN A 50 -4.14 -3.71 -26.88
N LEU A 51 -2.85 -3.83 -26.58
CA LEU A 51 -2.22 -5.00 -25.96
C LEU A 51 -2.62 -5.12 -24.48
N ASN A 52 -3.03 -6.34 -24.08
CA ASN A 52 -3.52 -6.59 -22.72
C ASN A 52 -2.45 -6.34 -21.65
N SER A 53 -1.20 -6.73 -21.92
CA SER A 53 -0.05 -6.50 -21.05
C SER A 53 0.12 -5.02 -20.69
N TYR A 54 -0.08 -4.11 -21.66
CA TYR A 54 0.06 -2.67 -21.45
C TYR A 54 -1.12 -2.07 -20.68
N LYS A 55 -2.32 -2.64 -20.80
CA LYS A 55 -3.47 -2.25 -19.95
C LYS A 55 -3.21 -2.59 -18.48
N PHE A 56 -2.68 -3.78 -18.20
CA PHE A 56 -2.26 -4.16 -16.85
C PHE A 56 -1.12 -3.28 -16.34
N MET A 57 -0.14 -2.98 -17.19
CA MET A 57 0.96 -2.06 -16.85
C MET A 57 0.48 -0.64 -16.54
N ALA A 58 -0.50 -0.12 -17.29
CA ALA A 58 -1.13 1.17 -17.00
C ALA A 58 -1.92 1.13 -15.68
N GLY A 59 -2.62 0.03 -15.38
CA GLY A 59 -3.31 -0.18 -14.11
C GLY A 59 -2.36 -0.23 -12.92
N LEU A 60 -1.21 -0.90 -13.06
CA LEU A 60 -0.13 -0.92 -12.07
C LEU A 60 0.43 0.48 -11.83
N ALA A 61 0.76 1.22 -12.90
CA ALA A 61 1.28 2.59 -12.79
C ALA A 61 0.26 3.54 -12.14
N CYS A 62 -1.04 3.35 -12.39
CA CYS A 62 -2.11 4.11 -11.74
C CYS A 62 -2.17 3.80 -10.23
N SER A 63 -2.08 2.51 -9.87
CA SER A 63 -2.08 2.06 -8.48
C SER A 63 -0.87 2.60 -7.71
N ASP A 64 0.31 2.57 -8.34
CA ASP A 64 1.55 3.10 -7.77
C ASP A 64 1.49 4.64 -7.64
N SER A 65 0.87 5.34 -8.60
CA SER A 65 0.61 6.78 -8.49
C SER A 65 -0.26 7.11 -7.27
N ILE A 66 -1.34 6.36 -7.05
CA ILE A 66 -2.20 6.54 -5.86
C ILE A 66 -1.41 6.26 -4.58
N GLN A 67 -0.61 5.19 -4.56
CA GLN A 67 0.22 4.85 -3.41
C GLN A 67 1.30 5.91 -3.13
N CYS A 68 1.90 6.50 -4.16
CA CYS A 68 2.84 7.61 -4.02
C CYS A 68 2.17 8.83 -3.40
N VAL A 69 0.92 9.14 -3.75
CA VAL A 69 0.16 10.23 -3.10
C VAL A 69 -0.03 9.94 -1.62
N VAL A 70 -0.41 8.70 -1.25
CA VAL A 70 -0.51 8.30 0.15
C VAL A 70 0.83 8.45 0.87
N HIS A 71 1.94 8.03 0.25
CA HIS A 71 3.30 8.18 0.81
C HIS A 71 3.75 9.64 0.97
N VAL A 72 3.36 10.53 0.06
CA VAL A 72 3.62 11.97 0.22
C VAL A 72 2.85 12.51 1.42
N VAL A 73 1.57 12.12 1.59
CA VAL A 73 0.76 12.56 2.72
C VAL A 73 1.28 12.00 4.04
N THR A 74 1.67 10.73 4.09
CA THR A 74 2.25 10.14 5.31
C THR A 74 3.63 10.71 5.62
N GLY A 75 4.49 10.93 4.62
CA GLY A 75 5.77 11.62 4.80
C GLY A 75 5.60 13.05 5.34
N LEU A 76 4.56 13.75 4.88
CA LEU A 76 4.19 15.06 5.43
C LEU A 76 3.82 14.97 6.92
N PHE A 77 3.02 13.98 7.30
CA PHE A 77 2.68 13.74 8.70
C PHE A 77 3.88 13.43 9.57
N THR A 78 4.85 12.67 9.06
CA THR A 78 6.12 12.41 9.75
C THR A 78 6.91 13.69 9.96
N CYS A 79 7.06 14.53 8.93
CA CYS A 79 7.82 15.78 9.03
C CYS A 79 7.20 16.80 10.00
N PHE A 80 5.88 16.92 10.02
CA PHE A 80 5.19 17.86 10.90
C PHE A 80 4.88 17.30 12.28
N GLN A 81 5.11 16.00 12.51
CA GLN A 81 4.65 15.25 13.69
C GLN A 81 3.17 15.49 14.03
N THR A 82 2.33 15.80 13.02
CA THR A 82 0.91 16.06 13.22
C THR A 82 0.07 14.90 12.67
N THR A 83 -0.74 14.32 13.54
CA THR A 83 -1.85 13.46 13.13
C THR A 83 -3.11 14.31 13.12
N TRP A 84 -3.38 14.98 12.00
CA TRP A 84 -4.51 15.91 11.84
C TRP A 84 -5.83 15.33 12.40
N HIS A 85 -6.12 14.07 12.08
CA HIS A 85 -7.25 13.34 12.66
C HIS A 85 -6.96 11.82 12.68
N PRO A 86 -7.22 11.09 13.79
CA PRO A 86 -6.90 9.67 13.91
C PRO A 86 -7.67 8.79 12.92
N LEU A 87 -8.89 9.19 12.53
CA LEU A 87 -9.62 8.50 11.45
C LEU A 87 -8.90 8.64 10.10
N PHE A 88 -8.36 9.81 9.79
CA PHE A 88 -7.68 10.05 8.51
C PHE A 88 -6.40 9.21 8.39
N ALA A 89 -5.61 9.13 9.47
CA ALA A 89 -4.44 8.26 9.53
C ALA A 89 -4.81 6.77 9.35
N LYS A 90 -5.90 6.31 9.96
CA LYS A 90 -6.42 4.95 9.76
C LYS A 90 -6.87 4.70 8.33
N PHE A 91 -7.55 5.66 7.69
CA PHE A 91 -7.97 5.54 6.29
C PHE A 91 -6.76 5.43 5.35
N LEU A 92 -5.72 6.25 5.55
CA LEU A 92 -4.49 6.17 4.75
C LEU A 92 -3.79 4.82 4.90
N GLY A 93 -3.72 4.28 6.12
CA GLY A 93 -3.11 2.97 6.37
C GLY A 93 -3.93 1.79 5.84
N MET A 94 -5.25 1.94 5.69
CA MET A 94 -6.17 0.90 5.21
C MET A 94 -6.26 0.85 3.67
N PHE A 95 -5.58 1.75 2.94
CA PHE A 95 -5.67 1.76 1.48
C PHE A 95 -5.20 0.42 0.90
N PRO A 96 -6.08 -0.34 0.21
CA PRO A 96 -5.76 -1.67 -0.30
C PRO A 96 -4.84 -1.65 -1.53
N CYS A 97 -4.29 -0.48 -1.89
CA CYS A 97 -3.50 -0.26 -3.09
C CYS A 97 -2.31 -1.22 -3.19
N TYR A 98 -1.66 -1.56 -2.07
CA TYR A 98 -0.54 -2.50 -2.08
C TYR A 98 -0.96 -3.92 -2.48
N ILE A 99 -2.07 -4.41 -1.92
CA ILE A 99 -2.58 -5.76 -2.21
C ILE A 99 -3.09 -5.81 -3.65
N PHE A 100 -3.79 -4.76 -4.07
CA PHE A 100 -4.24 -4.61 -5.45
C PHE A 100 -3.06 -4.63 -6.44
N TYR A 101 -2.00 -3.88 -6.16
CA TYR A 101 -0.76 -3.87 -6.93
C TYR A 101 -0.12 -5.25 -7.00
N ALA A 102 -0.03 -5.97 -5.87
CA ALA A 102 0.56 -7.30 -5.81
C ALA A 102 -0.23 -8.30 -6.69
N VAL A 103 -1.57 -8.31 -6.57
CA VAL A 103 -2.42 -9.19 -7.38
C VAL A 103 -2.31 -8.85 -8.87
N LEU A 104 -2.35 -7.57 -9.25
CA LEU A 104 -2.16 -7.16 -10.64
C LEU A 104 -0.79 -7.56 -11.20
N THR A 105 0.26 -7.54 -10.36
CA THR A 105 1.60 -7.98 -10.76
C THR A 105 1.64 -9.47 -11.04
N ILE A 106 0.95 -10.28 -10.22
CA ILE A 106 0.78 -11.72 -10.46
C ILE A 106 0.00 -11.97 -11.75
N VAL A 107 -1.11 -11.25 -11.97
CA VAL A 107 -1.89 -11.38 -13.22
C VAL A 107 -1.05 -11.01 -14.44
N LEU A 108 -0.24 -9.96 -14.36
CA LEU A 108 0.66 -9.56 -15.43
C LEU A 108 1.74 -10.61 -15.71
N SER A 109 2.32 -11.24 -14.68
CA SER A 109 3.33 -12.29 -14.87
C SER A 109 2.71 -13.54 -15.50
N LEU A 110 1.49 -13.90 -15.10
CA LEU A 110 0.71 -14.98 -15.73
C LEU A 110 0.37 -14.66 -17.19
N ASN A 111 -0.03 -13.42 -17.50
CA ASN A 111 -0.28 -12.96 -18.86
C ASN A 111 0.96 -13.14 -19.75
N ARG A 112 2.16 -12.78 -19.25
CA ARG A 112 3.40 -13.02 -20.00
C ARG A 112 3.76 -14.50 -20.11
N LEU A 113 3.55 -15.29 -19.06
CA LEU A 113 3.83 -16.72 -19.07
C LEU A 113 2.94 -17.47 -20.07
N ILE A 114 1.64 -17.17 -20.09
CA ILE A 114 0.66 -17.79 -21.00
C ILE A 114 0.93 -17.37 -22.44
N ALA A 115 1.26 -16.10 -22.68
CA ALA A 115 1.65 -15.63 -24.01
C ALA A 115 2.86 -16.39 -24.59
N ILE A 116 3.81 -16.81 -23.73
CA ILE A 116 4.99 -17.61 -24.14
C ILE A 116 4.63 -19.10 -24.28
N ALA A 117 3.85 -19.66 -23.35
CA ALA A 117 3.56 -21.09 -23.28
C ALA A 117 2.47 -21.56 -24.27
N SER A 118 1.42 -20.76 -24.46
CA SER A 118 0.27 -21.11 -25.31
C SER A 118 -0.49 -19.86 -25.78
N PRO A 119 -0.17 -19.31 -26.96
CA PRO A 119 -0.81 -18.10 -27.48
C PRO A 119 -2.30 -18.29 -27.81
N ASN A 120 -2.75 -19.52 -28.08
CA ASN A 120 -4.16 -19.79 -28.34
C ASN A 120 -5.02 -19.66 -27.07
N THR A 121 -4.46 -19.94 -25.89
CA THR A 121 -5.17 -19.84 -24.61
C THR A 121 -5.23 -18.39 -24.12
N ASP A 122 -4.25 -17.57 -24.49
CA ASP A 122 -4.18 -16.14 -24.17
C ASP A 122 -5.41 -15.36 -24.62
N GLN A 123 -5.89 -15.62 -25.85
CA GLN A 123 -7.05 -14.91 -26.41
C GLN A 123 -8.35 -15.14 -25.61
N TRP A 124 -8.47 -16.29 -24.95
CA TRP A 124 -9.63 -16.63 -24.13
C TRP A 124 -9.50 -16.07 -22.71
N LEU A 125 -8.36 -16.29 -22.04
CA LEU A 125 -8.10 -15.88 -20.66
C LEU A 125 -7.86 -14.37 -20.48
N PHE A 126 -7.37 -13.69 -21.52
CA PHE A 126 -7.08 -12.26 -21.51
C PHE A 126 -7.88 -11.51 -22.58
N SER A 127 -9.12 -11.92 -22.85
CA SER A 127 -10.01 -11.13 -23.69
C SER A 127 -10.26 -9.73 -23.08
N ARG A 128 -10.74 -8.77 -23.89
CA ARG A 128 -11.07 -7.41 -23.41
C ARG A 128 -12.04 -7.42 -22.21
N PHE A 129 -12.92 -8.41 -22.15
CA PHE A 129 -13.84 -8.61 -21.03
C PHE A 129 -13.13 -9.24 -19.83
N ALA A 130 -12.30 -10.25 -20.06
CA ALA A 130 -11.54 -10.91 -19.01
C ALA A 130 -10.59 -9.95 -18.28
N VAL A 131 -9.92 -9.03 -19.00
CA VAL A 131 -9.08 -7.99 -18.38
C VAL A 131 -9.88 -7.14 -17.39
N LYS A 132 -11.10 -6.71 -17.75
CA LYS A 132 -11.98 -5.96 -16.83
C LYS A 132 -12.35 -6.79 -15.60
N MET A 133 -12.63 -8.08 -15.80
CA MET A 133 -12.91 -9.01 -14.69
C MET A 133 -11.68 -9.21 -13.79
N TRP A 134 -10.47 -9.29 -14.33
CA TRP A 134 -9.24 -9.38 -13.54
C TRP A 134 -9.03 -8.16 -12.66
N PHE A 135 -9.28 -6.95 -13.18
CA PHE A 135 -9.27 -5.73 -12.37
C PHE A 135 -10.32 -5.76 -11.26
N LEU A 136 -11.55 -6.21 -11.57
CA LEU A 136 -12.62 -6.32 -10.58
C LEU A 136 -12.29 -7.34 -9.48
N VAL A 137 -11.82 -8.53 -9.85
CA VAL A 137 -11.41 -9.57 -8.90
C VAL A 137 -10.27 -9.08 -8.02
N SER A 138 -9.26 -8.44 -8.61
CA SER A 138 -8.15 -7.85 -7.85
C SER A 138 -8.65 -6.82 -6.84
N PHE A 139 -9.61 -5.98 -7.23
CA PHE A 139 -10.21 -4.99 -6.34
C PHE A 139 -11.00 -5.64 -5.21
N VAL A 140 -11.80 -6.67 -5.49
CA VAL A 140 -12.58 -7.41 -4.48
C VAL A 140 -11.66 -8.10 -3.47
N ILE A 141 -10.59 -8.74 -3.94
CA ILE A 141 -9.58 -9.35 -3.06
C ILE A 141 -8.96 -8.28 -2.16
N ALA A 142 -8.56 -7.15 -2.73
CA ALA A 142 -7.93 -6.08 -1.98
C ALA A 142 -8.88 -5.49 -0.91
N MET A 143 -10.17 -5.35 -1.23
CA MET A 143 -11.21 -4.94 -0.28
C MET A 143 -11.46 -5.97 0.84
N PHE A 144 -11.44 -7.27 0.52
CA PHE A 144 -11.57 -8.33 1.52
C PHE A 144 -10.43 -8.26 2.55
N PHE A 145 -9.19 -8.06 2.09
CA PHE A 145 -8.06 -7.90 3.02
C PHE A 145 -8.12 -6.59 3.80
N ALA A 146 -8.55 -5.49 3.18
CA ALA A 146 -8.69 -4.21 3.88
C ALA A 146 -9.68 -4.27 5.05
N THR A 147 -10.72 -5.10 4.99
CA THR A 147 -11.66 -5.29 6.10
C THR A 147 -11.20 -6.35 7.10
N ALA A 148 -10.45 -7.37 6.66
CA ALA A 148 -9.94 -8.43 7.53
C ALA A 148 -8.83 -7.94 8.49
N VAL A 149 -7.96 -7.04 8.03
CA VAL A 149 -6.81 -6.56 8.83
C VAL A 149 -7.25 -5.81 10.11
N PRO A 150 -8.17 -4.81 10.04
CA PRO A 150 -8.66 -4.14 11.24
C PRO A 150 -9.39 -5.09 12.21
N ALA A 151 -10.17 -6.05 11.69
CA ALA A 151 -10.88 -7.04 12.51
C ALA A 151 -9.91 -7.94 13.30
N CYS A 152 -8.79 -8.33 12.67
CA CYS A 152 -7.73 -9.08 13.31
C CYS A 152 -7.02 -8.26 14.41
N GLU A 153 -6.77 -6.97 14.15
CA GLU A 153 -6.09 -6.09 15.10
C GLU A 153 -6.93 -5.80 16.35
N VAL A 154 -8.24 -5.58 16.19
CA VAL A 154 -9.17 -5.45 17.32
C VAL A 154 -9.17 -6.71 18.20
N SER A 155 -9.16 -7.88 17.57
CA SER A 155 -9.11 -9.16 18.29
C SER A 155 -7.79 -9.33 19.07
N ARG A 156 -6.68 -8.89 18.49
CA ARG A 156 -5.36 -8.92 19.15
C ARG A 156 -5.27 -7.92 20.31
N SER A 157 -5.87 -6.73 20.17
CA SER A 157 -5.90 -5.73 21.24
C SER A 157 -6.67 -6.25 22.46
N ARG A 158 -7.86 -6.85 22.25
CA ARG A 158 -8.64 -7.44 23.34
C ARG A 158 -7.90 -8.57 24.07
N ARG A 159 -7.14 -9.40 23.33
CA ARG A 159 -6.35 -10.47 23.95
C ARG A 159 -5.27 -9.91 24.89
N ARG A 160 -4.57 -8.85 24.48
CA ARG A 160 -3.53 -8.20 25.31
C ARG A 160 -4.08 -7.49 26.55
N GLU A 161 -5.30 -6.95 26.49
CA GLU A 161 -5.98 -6.39 27.66
C GLU A 161 -6.39 -7.49 28.65
N GLY A 162 -6.89 -8.62 28.14
CA GLY A 162 -7.20 -9.78 28.97
C GLY A 162 -5.97 -10.37 29.68
N GLU A 163 -4.82 -10.45 28.99
CA GLU A 163 -3.57 -10.92 29.57
C GLU A 163 -3.01 -9.97 30.64
N ARG A 164 -3.12 -8.65 30.44
CA ARG A 164 -2.70 -7.66 31.45
C ARG A 164 -3.59 -7.70 32.69
N GLY A 165 -4.92 -7.71 32.52
CA GLY A 165 -5.84 -7.81 33.65
C GLY A 165 -5.65 -9.11 34.45
N ALA A 166 -5.30 -10.21 33.79
CA ALA A 166 -4.96 -11.45 34.47
C ALA A 166 -3.65 -11.33 35.28
N ALA A 167 -2.61 -10.70 34.72
CA ALA A 167 -1.34 -10.51 35.40
C ALA A 167 -1.47 -9.61 36.65
N ASP A 168 -2.27 -8.55 36.58
CA ASP A 168 -2.50 -7.65 37.72
C ASP A 168 -3.23 -8.37 38.86
N LEU A 169 -4.21 -9.24 38.55
CA LEU A 169 -4.89 -10.10 39.53
C LEU A 169 -3.98 -11.13 40.21
N TRP A 170 -2.92 -11.59 39.52
CA TRP A 170 -1.92 -12.48 40.12
C TRP A 170 -1.00 -11.73 41.08
N LEU A 171 -0.62 -10.48 40.77
CA LEU A 171 0.19 -9.64 41.64
C LEU A 171 -0.55 -9.18 42.90
N GLU A 172 -1.86 -8.95 42.82
CA GLU A 172 -2.68 -8.59 43.98
C GLU A 172 -2.86 -9.75 44.99
N ARG A 173 -2.59 -11.00 44.57
CA ARG A 173 -2.82 -12.21 45.37
C ARG A 173 -1.54 -12.73 46.06
N THR A 174 -0.37 -12.17 45.75
CA THR A 174 0.94 -12.52 46.36
C THR A 174 1.41 -11.43 47.30
#